data_AF-A0A7X8YMK7-F1
#
_entry.id   AF-A0A7X8YMK7-F1
#
_cell.length_a   1.000
_cell.length_b   1.000
_cell.length_c   1.000
_cell.angle_alpha   90.00
_cell.angle_beta   90.00
_cell.angle_gamma   90.00
#
_symmetry.space_group_name_H-M   'P 1'
#
loop_
_entity.id
_entity.type
_entity.pdbx_description
1 polymer ?
#
loop_
_entity_poly.entity_id
_entity_poly.type
_entity_poly.pdbx_seq_one_letter_code
_entity_poly.pdbx_strand_id
1 'polypeptide(L)'
;MNLRNLWMFFAVLIVIVGISYLMILRSPDSPDSKMVPHDSRLTEADSGSYYELRDIQGNIILQTSFPVSIGDEYIDQDNTHYRISSLKAWDGIVEIVNEKTDSRKAFLKQEIKAVQAQAPLGANRRIAIYHTHSDESYLPSAGTESEREGGGIFRVGYALSSSLVQAGFVVDQSFALHDPHDINAYYRSRRTLFKLLQDNPAAAFDVHRDAAPAEAYFTHITGVESARVMIVVGRQNPNMSANLAFAKQIKEKADQIYPGLIRGIFMGRGSYNQDLSPRALLLEIGTQRLSEQLAQNAAHCFGDVIAAMF
;
A
#
# COMPACT_ATOMS: atom_id res chain seq x y z
N MET A 1 3.43 -35.78 -31.26
CA MET A 1 2.83 -36.16 -29.96
C MET A 1 1.86 -37.30 -30.22
N ASN A 2 2.05 -38.47 -29.61
CA ASN A 2 1.26 -39.66 -29.94
C ASN A 2 -0.20 -39.48 -29.50
N LEU A 3 -1.16 -39.85 -30.35
CA LEU A 3 -2.60 -39.66 -30.11
C LEU A 3 -3.05 -40.27 -28.78
N ARG A 4 -2.42 -41.38 -28.37
CA ARG A 4 -2.64 -42.04 -27.07
C ARG A 4 -2.29 -41.16 -25.86
N ASN A 5 -1.24 -40.35 -25.95
CA ASN A 5 -0.82 -39.46 -24.87
C ASN A 5 -1.74 -38.23 -24.76
N LEU A 6 -2.29 -37.78 -25.88
CA LEU A 6 -3.28 -36.71 -25.91
C LEU A 6 -4.60 -37.16 -25.27
N TRP A 7 -5.06 -38.38 -25.58
CA TRP A 7 -6.24 -38.97 -24.95
C TRP A 7 -6.06 -39.19 -23.45
N MET A 8 -4.88 -39.64 -23.00
CA MET A 8 -4.59 -39.76 -21.57
C MET A 8 -4.58 -38.40 -20.86
N PHE A 9 -4.03 -37.36 -21.49
CA PHE A 9 -4.04 -36.00 -20.92
C PHE A 9 -5.47 -35.48 -20.71
N PHE A 10 -6.34 -35.60 -21.72
CA PHE A 10 -7.74 -35.17 -21.58
C PHE A 10 -8.54 -36.03 -20.59
N ALA A 11 -8.28 -37.33 -20.52
CA ALA A 11 -8.91 -38.20 -19.53
C ALA A 11 -8.56 -37.77 -18.09
N VAL A 12 -7.28 -37.46 -17.83
CA VAL A 12 -6.83 -36.96 -16.52
C VAL A 12 -7.43 -35.58 -16.23
N LEU A 13 -7.49 -34.68 -17.21
CA LEU A 13 -8.08 -33.35 -17.05
C LEU A 13 -9.57 -33.43 -16.68
N ILE A 14 -10.33 -34.31 -17.33
CA ILE A 14 -11.75 -34.52 -17.05
C ILE A 14 -11.96 -35.06 -15.63
N VAL A 15 -11.09 -35.98 -15.17
CA VAL A 15 -11.13 -36.49 -13.79
C VAL A 15 -10.83 -35.38 -12.79
N ILE A 16 -9.83 -34.54 -13.04
CA ILE A 16 -9.49 -33.40 -12.16
C ILE A 16 -10.65 -32.40 -12.08
N VAL A 17 -11.21 -32.00 -13.22
CA VAL A 17 -12.36 -31.08 -13.27
C VAL A 17 -13.59 -31.71 -12.61
N GLY A 18 -13.83 -33.00 -12.82
CA GLY A 18 -14.93 -33.72 -12.19
C GLY A 18 -14.80 -33.81 -10.67
N ILE A 19 -13.59 -34.07 -10.15
CA ILE A 19 -13.31 -34.07 -8.70
C ILE A 19 -13.46 -32.66 -8.12
N SER A 20 -12.92 -31.62 -8.78
CA SER A 20 -13.09 -30.23 -8.36
C SER A 20 -14.56 -29.82 -8.34
N TYR A 21 -15.34 -30.22 -9.34
CA TYR A 21 -16.78 -29.95 -9.42
C TYR A 21 -17.57 -30.68 -8.33
N LEU A 22 -17.22 -31.95 -8.04
CA LEU A 22 -17.80 -32.71 -6.92
C LEU A 22 -17.43 -32.12 -5.56
N MET A 23 -16.23 -31.55 -5.40
CA MET A 23 -15.84 -30.83 -4.18
C MET A 23 -16.61 -29.51 -4.01
N ILE A 24 -16.88 -28.79 -5.10
CA ILE A 24 -17.76 -27.61 -5.08
C ILE A 24 -19.19 -28.00 -4.68
N LEU A 25 -19.73 -29.11 -5.20
CA LEU A 25 -21.08 -29.59 -4.88
C LEU A 25 -21.23 -30.18 -3.47
N ARG A 26 -20.14 -30.69 -2.87
CA ARG A 26 -20.15 -31.25 -1.50
C ARG A 26 -19.74 -30.26 -0.42
N SER A 27 -19.28 -29.07 -0.79
CA SER A 27 -19.01 -27.99 0.16
C SER A 27 -20.34 -27.36 0.58
N PRO A 28 -20.71 -27.36 1.89
CA PRO A 28 -21.96 -26.74 2.34
C PRO A 28 -22.01 -25.21 2.16
N ASP A 29 -20.90 -24.60 1.74
CA ASP A 29 -20.75 -23.16 1.55
C ASP A 29 -20.44 -22.85 0.09
N SER A 30 -21.45 -23.00 -0.79
CA SER A 30 -21.50 -22.14 -1.97
C SER A 30 -21.64 -20.69 -1.46
N PRO A 31 -20.79 -19.73 -1.89
CA PRO A 31 -20.98 -18.35 -1.50
C PRO A 31 -22.26 -17.87 -2.18
N ASP A 32 -23.36 -17.92 -1.43
CA ASP A 32 -24.49 -17.02 -1.67
C ASP A 32 -23.89 -15.64 -1.91
N SER A 33 -24.33 -14.97 -2.98
CA SER A 33 -24.04 -13.56 -3.25
C SER A 33 -24.75 -12.65 -2.24
N LYS A 34 -24.67 -12.97 -0.94
CA LYS A 34 -25.03 -12.09 0.14
C LYS A 34 -24.08 -10.92 0.05
N MET A 35 -24.63 -9.75 -0.27
CA MET A 35 -23.99 -8.47 -0.01
C MET A 35 -23.34 -8.57 1.36
N VAL A 36 -22.00 -8.57 1.37
CA VAL A 36 -21.23 -8.48 2.62
C VAL A 36 -21.72 -7.20 3.29
N PRO A 37 -22.20 -7.25 4.54
CA PRO A 37 -22.65 -6.06 5.25
C PRO A 37 -21.56 -4.98 5.17
N HIS A 38 -21.95 -3.76 4.83
CA HIS A 38 -21.05 -2.61 4.80
C HIS A 38 -20.38 -2.47 6.17
N ASP A 39 -19.12 -2.88 6.27
CA ASP A 39 -18.29 -2.70 7.46
C ASP A 39 -17.76 -1.27 7.41
N SER A 40 -18.38 -0.38 8.19
CA SER A 40 -17.97 1.02 8.35
C SER A 40 -16.54 1.19 8.90
N ARG A 41 -15.84 0.08 9.20
CA ARG A 41 -14.43 0.03 9.59
C ARG A 41 -13.46 -0.11 8.41
N LEU A 42 -13.97 -0.13 7.18
CA LEU A 42 -13.15 -0.17 5.95
C LEU A 42 -13.10 1.19 5.22
N THR A 43 -13.83 2.18 5.72
CA THR A 43 -13.78 3.56 5.27
C THR A 43 -12.79 4.33 6.13
N GLU A 44 -12.02 5.22 5.50
CA GLU A 44 -11.18 6.19 6.22
C GLU A 44 -12.00 6.90 7.31
N ALA A 45 -11.32 7.32 8.36
CA ALA A 45 -11.96 8.07 9.43
C ALA A 45 -12.73 9.28 8.86
N ASP A 46 -13.93 9.55 9.39
CA ASP A 46 -14.72 10.72 8.99
C ASP A 46 -13.87 11.99 9.10
N SER A 47 -14.07 12.94 8.17
CA SER A 47 -13.33 14.20 8.10
C SER A 47 -13.18 14.85 9.49
N GLY A 48 -11.96 14.83 10.03
CA GLY A 48 -11.61 15.38 11.33
C GLY A 48 -11.36 14.36 12.46
N SER A 49 -11.61 13.08 12.26
CA SER A 49 -11.22 12.00 13.18
C SER A 49 -9.96 11.29 12.69
N TYR A 50 -9.10 10.81 13.58
CA TYR A 50 -7.92 10.02 13.25
C TYR A 50 -7.65 9.02 14.37
N TYR A 51 -7.09 7.87 14.02
CA TYR A 51 -6.61 6.91 15.00
C TYR A 51 -5.36 7.42 15.69
N GLU A 52 -5.28 7.24 17.00
CA GLU A 52 -4.09 7.48 17.80
C GLU A 52 -3.70 6.19 18.52
N LEU A 53 -2.57 5.63 18.08
CA LEU A 53 -2.05 4.38 18.59
C LEU A 53 -0.90 4.67 19.55
N ARG A 54 -0.99 4.15 20.77
CA ARG A 54 -0.02 4.36 21.84
C ARG A 54 0.58 3.05 22.34
N ASP A 55 1.79 3.10 22.84
CA ASP A 55 2.34 1.99 23.62
C ASP A 55 1.72 1.94 25.04
N ILE A 56 2.08 0.92 25.82
CA ILE A 56 1.58 0.75 27.19
C ILE A 56 2.09 1.84 28.15
N GLN A 57 3.13 2.60 27.76
CA GLN A 57 3.66 3.73 28.52
C GLN A 57 2.95 5.05 28.15
N GLY A 58 2.05 5.02 27.16
CA GLY A 58 1.29 6.17 26.69
C GLY A 58 1.99 7.01 25.62
N ASN A 59 3.14 6.57 25.11
CA ASN A 59 3.83 7.25 24.00
C ASN A 59 3.04 7.04 22.71
N ILE A 60 2.91 8.09 21.89
CA ILE A 60 2.26 8.00 20.59
C ILE A 60 3.19 7.28 19.62
N ILE A 61 2.70 6.21 19.01
CA ILE A 61 3.43 5.38 18.05
C ILE A 61 2.98 5.66 16.61
N LEU A 62 1.67 5.79 16.38
CA LEU A 62 1.12 6.08 15.06
C LEU A 62 -0.13 6.94 15.19
N GLN A 63 -0.24 7.94 14.32
CA GLN A 63 -1.47 8.68 14.06
C GLN A 63 -1.80 8.60 12.57
N THR A 64 -3.02 8.21 12.22
CA THR A 64 -3.49 8.02 10.83
C THR A 64 -5.02 8.05 10.74
N SER A 65 -5.58 8.58 9.66
CA SER A 65 -7.00 8.40 9.31
C SER A 65 -7.26 7.08 8.58
N PHE A 66 -6.21 6.40 8.15
CA PHE A 66 -6.30 5.12 7.49
C PHE A 66 -6.98 4.08 8.42
N PRO A 67 -7.85 3.20 7.91
CA PRO A 67 -8.58 2.26 8.76
C PRO A 67 -7.65 1.33 9.56
N VAL A 68 -7.87 1.25 10.88
CA VAL A 68 -7.11 0.40 11.80
C VAL A 68 -7.99 -0.69 12.39
N SER A 69 -7.48 -1.92 12.40
CA SER A 69 -8.11 -3.10 13.02
C SER A 69 -7.18 -3.77 14.03
N ILE A 70 -7.77 -4.45 15.03
CA ILE A 70 -6.98 -5.28 15.95
C ILE A 70 -6.20 -6.34 15.16
N GLY A 71 -4.93 -6.49 15.50
CA GLY A 71 -3.99 -7.37 14.83
C GLY A 71 -3.32 -6.78 13.59
N ASP A 72 -3.67 -5.56 13.16
CA ASP A 72 -2.85 -4.80 12.22
C ASP A 72 -1.45 -4.57 12.82
N GLU A 73 -0.48 -4.32 11.95
CA GLU A 73 0.92 -4.20 12.34
C GLU A 73 1.51 -2.91 11.81
N TYR A 74 2.51 -2.37 12.50
CA TYR A 74 3.21 -1.16 12.09
C TYR A 74 4.71 -1.30 12.36
N ILE A 75 5.53 -0.98 11.37
CA ILE A 75 6.98 -0.86 11.52
C ILE A 75 7.30 0.63 11.47
N ASP A 76 7.79 1.18 12.57
CA ASP A 76 8.08 2.61 12.69
C ASP A 76 9.37 3.01 11.94
N GLN A 77 9.70 4.30 12.02
CA GLN A 77 10.91 4.87 11.43
C GLN A 77 12.20 4.20 11.93
N ASP A 78 12.21 3.75 13.19
CA ASP A 78 13.36 3.14 13.88
C ASP A 78 13.40 1.61 13.70
N ASN A 79 12.54 1.08 12.81
CA ASN A 79 12.35 -0.34 12.52
C ASN A 79 11.83 -1.16 13.71
N THR A 80 11.24 -0.52 14.72
CA THR A 80 10.49 -1.20 15.77
C THR A 80 9.14 -1.65 15.21
N HIS A 81 8.83 -2.92 15.43
CA HIS A 81 7.62 -3.54 14.90
C HIS A 81 6.61 -3.72 16.02
N TYR A 82 5.45 -3.09 15.85
CA TYR A 82 4.30 -3.14 16.73
C TYR A 82 3.12 -3.87 16.12
N ARG A 83 2.26 -4.43 16.98
CA ARG A 83 0.95 -4.98 16.63
C ARG A 83 -0.12 -4.29 17.45
N ILE A 84 -1.22 -3.91 16.82
CA ILE A 84 -2.38 -3.35 17.49
C ILE A 84 -3.03 -4.45 18.32
N SER A 85 -3.00 -4.32 19.65
CA SER A 85 -3.56 -5.30 20.58
C SER A 85 -4.95 -4.92 21.08
N SER A 86 -5.28 -3.64 21.11
CA SER A 86 -6.62 -3.16 21.46
C SER A 86 -7.00 -1.90 20.71
N LEU A 87 -8.30 -1.73 20.48
CA LEU A 87 -8.90 -0.55 19.88
C LEU A 87 -10.19 -0.20 20.62
N LYS A 88 -10.36 1.09 20.90
CA LYS A 88 -11.58 1.67 21.46
C LYS A 88 -11.88 2.96 20.72
N ALA A 89 -12.83 2.91 19.80
CA ALA A 89 -13.09 3.99 18.84
C ALA A 89 -11.78 4.36 18.09
N TRP A 90 -11.30 5.58 18.26
CA TRP A 90 -10.09 6.10 17.60
C TRP A 90 -8.80 5.86 18.40
N ASP A 91 -8.90 5.46 19.67
CA ASP A 91 -7.74 5.20 20.51
C ASP A 91 -7.34 3.72 20.43
N GLY A 92 -6.05 3.45 20.26
CA GLY A 92 -5.51 2.10 20.20
C GLY A 92 -4.28 1.90 21.06
N ILE A 93 -4.09 0.66 21.54
CA ILE A 93 -2.86 0.23 22.18
C ILE A 93 -2.12 -0.72 21.26
N VAL A 94 -0.81 -0.51 21.17
CA VAL A 94 0.10 -1.38 20.44
C VAL A 94 1.09 -2.07 21.36
N GLU A 95 1.52 -3.25 20.95
CA GLU A 95 2.53 -4.04 21.64
C GLU A 95 3.69 -4.34 20.71
N ILE A 96 4.91 -4.35 21.24
CA ILE A 96 6.10 -4.70 20.47
C ILE A 96 6.05 -6.18 20.10
N VAL A 97 6.21 -6.47 18.81
CA VAL A 97 6.27 -7.83 18.28
C VAL A 97 7.69 -8.38 18.43
N ASN A 98 7.93 -9.10 19.51
CA ASN A 98 9.22 -9.76 19.76
C ASN A 98 9.46 -10.95 18.80
N GLU A 99 10.57 -10.87 18.04
CA GLU A 99 10.93 -11.88 17.02
C GLU A 99 11.12 -13.29 17.57
N LYS A 100 11.59 -13.42 18.83
CA LYS A 100 11.91 -14.71 19.44
C LYS A 100 10.68 -15.50 19.89
N THR A 101 9.57 -14.82 20.13
CA THR A 101 8.35 -15.40 20.71
C THR A 101 7.21 -15.51 19.71
N ASP A 102 7.27 -14.80 18.58
CA ASP A 102 6.24 -14.84 17.55
C ASP A 102 6.64 -15.75 16.37
N SER A 103 6.10 -16.98 16.39
CA SER A 103 6.35 -17.99 15.35
C SER A 103 5.86 -17.56 13.96
N ARG A 104 4.83 -16.71 13.86
CA ARG A 104 4.36 -16.16 12.56
C ARG A 104 5.38 -15.19 11.98
N LYS A 105 6.00 -14.36 12.82
CA LYS A 105 7.02 -13.40 12.38
C LYS A 105 8.31 -14.10 11.95
N ALA A 106 8.71 -15.18 12.62
CA ALA A 106 9.84 -15.99 12.19
C ALA A 106 9.62 -16.59 10.80
N PHE A 107 8.41 -17.11 10.55
CA PHE A 107 8.01 -17.63 9.24
C PHE A 107 7.98 -16.54 8.17
N LEU A 108 7.32 -15.40 8.44
CA LEU A 108 7.25 -14.29 7.50
C LEU A 108 8.64 -13.70 7.18
N LYS A 109 9.54 -13.64 8.16
CA LYS A 109 10.94 -13.21 7.95
C LYS A 109 11.70 -14.18 7.03
N GLN A 110 11.44 -15.47 7.16
CA GLN A 110 12.04 -16.49 6.28
C GLN A 110 11.50 -16.38 4.86
N GLU A 111 10.19 -16.19 4.68
CA GLU A 111 9.60 -15.96 3.36
C GLU A 111 10.11 -14.66 2.72
N ILE A 112 10.15 -13.56 3.47
CA ILE A 112 10.68 -12.29 2.98
C ILE A 112 12.14 -12.46 2.54
N LYS A 113 12.99 -13.12 3.33
CA LYS A 113 14.36 -13.43 2.92
C LYS A 113 14.42 -14.24 1.63
N ALA A 114 13.52 -15.20 1.45
CA ALA A 114 13.45 -16.00 0.23
C ALA A 114 13.00 -15.16 -0.98
N VAL A 115 12.04 -14.26 -0.80
CA VAL A 115 11.57 -13.33 -1.85
C VAL A 115 12.65 -12.31 -2.21
N GLN A 116 13.35 -11.75 -1.23
CA GLN A 116 14.46 -10.82 -1.46
C GLN A 116 15.65 -11.48 -2.15
N ALA A 117 15.81 -12.80 -1.99
CA ALA A 117 16.81 -13.58 -2.70
C ALA A 117 16.39 -13.95 -4.15
N GLN A 118 15.13 -13.71 -4.52
CA GLN A 118 14.65 -13.86 -5.91
C GLN A 118 14.89 -12.57 -6.71
N ALA A 119 14.94 -12.74 -8.04
CA ALA A 119 15.48 -11.85 -9.08
C ALA A 119 15.76 -10.39 -8.70
N PRO A 120 16.99 -9.87 -8.93
CA PRO A 120 17.30 -8.47 -8.71
C PRO A 120 16.33 -7.56 -9.46
N LEU A 121 16.13 -6.35 -8.95
CA LEU A 121 15.38 -5.30 -9.62
C LEU A 121 15.90 -5.21 -11.07
N GLY A 122 15.06 -5.61 -12.01
CA GLY A 122 15.49 -5.83 -13.39
C GLY A 122 15.81 -4.52 -14.10
N ALA A 123 16.42 -4.60 -15.29
CA ALA A 123 16.72 -3.43 -16.14
C ALA A 123 15.48 -2.66 -16.64
N ASN A 124 14.28 -3.12 -16.29
CA ASN A 124 13.03 -2.46 -16.64
C ASN A 124 12.87 -1.19 -15.79
N ARG A 125 12.88 -0.04 -16.46
CA ARG A 125 12.76 1.29 -15.83
C ARG A 125 11.39 1.92 -16.10
N ARG A 126 10.33 1.12 -16.20
CA ARG A 126 8.96 1.63 -16.34
C ARG A 126 8.23 1.58 -15.00
N ILE A 127 7.59 2.67 -14.59
CA ILE A 127 6.85 2.76 -13.32
C ILE A 127 5.41 3.18 -13.61
N ALA A 128 4.44 2.52 -12.97
CA ALA A 128 3.03 2.90 -13.02
C ALA A 128 2.65 3.71 -11.78
N ILE A 129 1.92 4.81 -11.97
CA ILE A 129 1.39 5.63 -10.88
C ILE A 129 -0.11 5.82 -11.12
N TYR A 130 -0.91 5.63 -10.08
CA TYR A 130 -2.34 5.87 -10.12
C TYR A 130 -2.84 6.36 -8.76
N HIS A 131 -4.10 6.76 -8.69
CA HIS A 131 -4.69 7.37 -7.51
C HIS A 131 -6.08 6.81 -7.29
N THR A 132 -6.28 5.93 -6.31
CA THR A 132 -7.60 5.38 -6.01
C THR A 132 -8.56 6.49 -5.57
N HIS A 133 -8.11 7.43 -4.76
CA HIS A 133 -8.88 8.59 -4.34
C HIS A 133 -8.40 9.83 -5.10
N SER A 134 -8.84 9.94 -6.36
CA SER A 134 -8.40 11.00 -7.30
C SER A 134 -8.78 12.42 -6.86
N ASP A 135 -9.71 12.55 -5.93
CA ASP A 135 -10.20 13.82 -5.42
C ASP A 135 -9.37 14.38 -4.26
N GLU A 136 -8.45 13.61 -3.67
CA GLU A 136 -7.69 14.03 -2.50
C GLU A 136 -6.89 15.32 -2.72
N SER A 137 -7.10 16.29 -1.82
CA SER A 137 -6.44 17.60 -1.81
C SER A 137 -5.90 17.99 -0.44
N TYR A 138 -5.09 19.06 -0.43
CA TYR A 138 -4.37 19.57 0.73
C TYR A 138 -4.97 20.91 1.17
N LEU A 139 -5.55 20.97 2.36
CA LEU A 139 -6.31 22.13 2.86
C LEU A 139 -5.52 23.45 2.80
N PRO A 140 -4.25 23.53 3.24
CA PRO A 140 -3.49 24.79 3.21
C PRO A 140 -3.24 25.33 1.80
N SER A 141 -3.26 24.48 0.78
CA SER A 141 -2.96 24.86 -0.61
C SER A 141 -4.22 25.04 -1.45
N ALA A 142 -5.18 24.11 -1.34
CA ALA A 142 -6.39 24.09 -2.16
C ALA A 142 -7.60 24.75 -1.47
N GLY A 143 -7.54 24.99 -0.16
CA GLY A 143 -8.69 25.46 0.64
C GLY A 143 -9.77 24.39 0.88
N THR A 144 -9.58 23.18 0.36
CA THR A 144 -10.44 22.00 0.52
C THR A 144 -9.61 20.73 0.64
N GLU A 145 -10.16 19.70 1.30
CA GLU A 145 -9.56 18.36 1.42
C GLU A 145 -9.90 17.43 0.26
N SER A 146 -10.88 17.81 -0.58
CA SER A 146 -11.38 17.04 -1.71
C SER A 146 -11.82 17.95 -2.87
N GLU A 147 -11.41 17.60 -4.10
CA GLU A 147 -11.76 18.23 -5.37
C GLU A 147 -12.14 17.15 -6.41
N ARG A 148 -13.44 16.97 -6.66
CA ARG A 148 -13.99 15.87 -7.51
C ARG A 148 -13.52 15.81 -8.97
N GLU A 149 -12.90 16.87 -9.48
CA GLU A 149 -12.39 16.89 -10.86
C GLU A 149 -10.88 16.63 -10.94
N GLY A 150 -10.28 16.22 -9.81
CA GLY A 150 -8.87 15.91 -9.69
C GLY A 150 -8.20 16.82 -8.67
N GLY A 151 -7.91 16.24 -7.50
CA GLY A 151 -7.29 16.96 -6.40
C GLY A 151 -5.79 17.18 -6.55
N GLY A 152 -5.21 17.78 -5.52
CA GLY A 152 -3.78 18.01 -5.39
C GLY A 152 -2.94 16.74 -5.44
N ILE A 153 -3.55 15.58 -5.17
CA ILE A 153 -2.87 14.30 -5.23
C ILE A 153 -2.28 13.98 -6.61
N PHE A 154 -2.90 14.44 -7.70
CA PHE A 154 -2.34 14.28 -9.04
C PHE A 154 -1.02 15.03 -9.22
N ARG A 155 -0.89 16.22 -8.62
CA ARG A 155 0.34 17.02 -8.68
C ARG A 155 1.44 16.42 -7.81
N VAL A 156 1.08 15.77 -6.70
CA VAL A 156 2.02 14.95 -5.90
C VAL A 156 2.50 13.72 -6.68
N GLY A 157 1.59 13.01 -7.35
CA GLY A 157 1.97 11.93 -8.28
C GLY A 157 2.85 12.41 -9.44
N TYR A 158 2.63 13.63 -9.93
CA TYR A 158 3.46 14.25 -10.96
C TYR A 158 4.87 14.59 -10.44
N ALA A 159 5.00 15.07 -9.19
CA ALA A 159 6.31 15.32 -8.57
C ALA A 159 7.14 14.03 -8.46
N LEU A 160 6.52 12.92 -8.04
CA LEU A 160 7.14 11.59 -8.05
C LEU A 160 7.54 11.18 -9.48
N SER A 161 6.63 11.34 -10.44
CA SER A 161 6.89 11.02 -11.85
C SER A 161 8.08 11.82 -12.41
N SER A 162 8.15 13.11 -12.09
CA SER A 162 9.20 14.02 -12.56
C SER A 162 10.59 13.60 -12.07
N SER A 163 10.74 13.27 -10.78
CA SER A 163 12.01 12.77 -10.24
C SER A 163 12.45 11.48 -10.95
N LEU A 164 11.53 10.53 -11.13
CA LEU A 164 11.81 9.27 -11.84
C LEU A 164 12.19 9.48 -13.31
N VAL A 165 11.48 10.36 -14.03
CA VAL A 165 11.81 10.71 -15.43
C VAL A 165 13.19 11.36 -15.52
N GLN A 166 13.55 12.25 -14.58
CA GLN A 166 14.89 12.83 -14.51
C GLN A 166 15.98 11.78 -14.29
N ALA A 167 15.66 10.69 -13.57
CA ALA A 167 16.53 9.54 -13.40
C ALA A 167 16.53 8.54 -14.59
N GLY A 168 15.80 8.84 -15.67
CA GLY A 168 15.77 8.03 -16.89
C GLY A 168 14.74 6.91 -16.90
N PHE A 169 13.71 6.99 -16.06
CA PHE A 169 12.57 6.07 -16.09
C PHE A 169 11.51 6.53 -17.09
N VAL A 170 10.74 5.56 -17.59
CA VAL A 170 9.46 5.81 -18.24
C VAL A 170 8.38 5.74 -17.17
N VAL A 171 7.52 6.75 -17.05
CA VAL A 171 6.48 6.77 -16.02
C VAL A 171 5.11 6.90 -16.67
N ASP A 172 4.22 5.97 -16.35
CA ASP A 172 2.83 5.98 -16.75
C ASP A 172 1.97 6.40 -15.55
N GLN A 173 1.78 7.71 -15.38
CA GLN A 173 0.82 8.24 -14.41
C GLN A 173 -0.58 8.27 -15.03
N SER A 174 -1.56 7.66 -14.36
CA SER A 174 -2.96 7.77 -14.75
C SER A 174 -3.64 8.96 -14.07
N PHE A 175 -4.32 9.76 -14.88
CA PHE A 175 -5.21 10.84 -14.44
C PHE A 175 -6.70 10.44 -14.49
N ALA A 176 -6.99 9.13 -14.51
CA ALA A 176 -8.36 8.65 -14.50
C ALA A 176 -9.03 9.02 -13.16
N LEU A 177 -10.24 9.56 -13.25
CA LEU A 177 -11.06 9.87 -12.08
C LEU A 177 -11.70 8.58 -11.54
N HIS A 178 -11.69 8.43 -10.22
CA HIS A 178 -12.26 7.29 -9.52
C HIS A 178 -13.34 7.72 -8.51
N ASP A 179 -14.00 8.85 -8.76
CA ASP A 179 -15.14 9.35 -7.98
C ASP A 179 -16.34 8.39 -7.97
N PRO A 180 -17.18 8.42 -6.92
CA PRO A 180 -17.02 9.22 -5.69
C PRO A 180 -15.90 8.68 -4.76
N HIS A 181 -15.48 9.47 -3.77
CA HIS A 181 -14.58 9.01 -2.72
C HIS A 181 -15.30 8.01 -1.80
N ASP A 182 -15.30 6.73 -2.18
CA ASP A 182 -15.96 5.64 -1.47
C ASP A 182 -15.15 4.34 -1.58
N ILE A 183 -15.61 3.29 -0.89
CA ILE A 183 -14.96 1.97 -0.95
C ILE A 183 -14.93 1.38 -2.37
N ASN A 184 -15.86 1.78 -3.25
CA ASN A 184 -15.89 1.32 -4.64
C ASN A 184 -14.84 2.00 -5.52
N ALA A 185 -14.17 3.06 -5.02
CA ALA A 185 -13.06 3.70 -5.72
C ALA A 185 -11.95 2.67 -6.00
N TYR A 186 -11.69 1.76 -5.08
CA TYR A 186 -10.74 0.66 -5.28
C TYR A 186 -11.12 -0.27 -6.43
N TYR A 187 -12.42 -0.53 -6.64
CA TYR A 187 -12.88 -1.32 -7.79
C TYR A 187 -12.68 -0.57 -9.11
N ARG A 188 -12.92 0.75 -9.11
CA ARG A 188 -12.70 1.60 -10.29
C ARG A 188 -11.22 1.70 -10.63
N SER A 189 -10.38 2.00 -9.65
CA SER A 189 -8.92 2.13 -9.79
C SER A 189 -8.23 0.82 -10.12
N ARG A 190 -8.78 -0.32 -9.69
CA ARG A 190 -8.31 -1.64 -10.09
C ARG A 190 -8.27 -1.81 -11.62
N ARG A 191 -9.28 -1.31 -12.33
CA ARG A 191 -9.32 -1.37 -13.80
C ARG A 191 -8.25 -0.50 -14.43
N THR A 192 -7.93 0.62 -13.80
CA THR A 192 -6.84 1.51 -14.20
C THR A 192 -5.48 0.83 -14.00
N LEU A 193 -5.22 0.29 -12.80
CA LEU A 193 -3.99 -0.46 -12.53
C LEU A 193 -3.85 -1.66 -13.48
N PHE A 194 -4.91 -2.41 -13.74
CA PHE A 194 -4.88 -3.53 -14.68
C PHE A 194 -4.43 -3.12 -16.08
N LYS A 195 -4.85 -1.94 -16.57
CA LYS A 195 -4.38 -1.40 -17.86
C LYS A 195 -2.92 -1.00 -17.80
N LEU A 196 -2.49 -0.27 -16.77
CA LEU A 196 -1.10 0.13 -16.60
C LEU A 196 -0.14 -1.07 -16.54
N LEU A 197 -0.58 -2.17 -15.93
CA LEU A 197 0.21 -3.41 -15.84
C LEU A 197 0.43 -4.11 -17.18
N GLN A 198 -0.32 -3.78 -18.24
CA GLN A 198 -0.14 -4.36 -19.57
C GLN A 198 1.21 -3.98 -20.19
N ASP A 199 1.74 -2.83 -19.82
CA ASP A 199 3.06 -2.37 -20.25
C ASP A 199 4.19 -2.91 -19.35
N ASN A 200 3.88 -3.88 -18.50
CA ASN A 200 4.81 -4.59 -17.61
C ASN A 200 5.71 -3.63 -16.81
N PRO A 201 5.17 -2.69 -16.02
CA PRO A 201 5.99 -1.80 -15.21
C PRO A 201 6.77 -2.59 -14.15
N ALA A 202 7.95 -2.09 -13.81
CA ALA A 202 8.76 -2.63 -12.73
C ALA A 202 8.07 -2.53 -11.37
N ALA A 203 7.37 -1.43 -11.07
CA ALA A 203 6.59 -1.24 -9.86
C ALA A 203 5.35 -0.39 -10.14
N ALA A 204 4.35 -0.47 -9.24
CA ALA A 204 3.14 0.33 -9.31
C ALA A 204 2.87 1.02 -7.96
N PHE A 205 2.52 2.29 -7.99
CA PHE A 205 2.24 3.07 -6.78
C PHE A 205 0.84 3.68 -6.84
N ASP A 206 0.03 3.36 -5.82
CA ASP A 206 -1.22 4.06 -5.52
C ASP A 206 -0.87 5.23 -4.59
N VAL A 207 -0.97 6.46 -5.09
CA VAL A 207 -0.52 7.64 -4.34
C VAL A 207 -1.71 8.34 -3.72
N HIS A 208 -1.67 8.44 -2.39
CA HIS A 208 -2.68 9.00 -1.50
C HIS A 208 -2.09 10.06 -0.55
N ARG A 209 -2.97 10.69 0.23
CA ARG A 209 -2.64 11.53 1.39
C ARG A 209 -3.49 11.15 2.61
N ASP A 210 -2.86 11.12 3.78
CA ASP A 210 -3.51 10.81 5.04
C ASP A 210 -4.35 12.02 5.56
N ALA A 211 -5.16 11.85 6.60
CA ALA A 211 -5.85 12.93 7.31
C ALA A 211 -5.46 13.07 8.80
N ALA A 212 -4.34 12.47 9.20
CA ALA A 212 -3.69 12.65 10.51
C ALA A 212 -3.33 14.13 10.84
N PRO A 213 -2.95 14.44 12.09
CA PRO A 213 -2.37 15.74 12.44
C PRO A 213 -1.13 16.08 11.62
N ALA A 214 -0.90 17.37 11.36
CA ALA A 214 0.23 17.84 10.55
C ALA A 214 1.58 17.39 11.12
N GLU A 215 1.71 17.37 12.45
CA GLU A 215 2.91 17.02 13.20
C GLU A 215 3.34 15.56 12.96
N ALA A 216 2.38 14.67 12.65
CA ALA A 216 2.63 13.26 12.37
C ALA A 216 3.38 13.06 11.04
N TYR A 217 3.25 14.01 10.12
CA TYR A 217 3.82 13.95 8.76
C TYR A 217 4.85 15.03 8.47
N PHE A 218 4.93 16.11 9.24
CA PHE A 218 5.92 17.16 9.02
C PHE A 218 7.34 16.64 9.32
N THR A 219 8.31 17.01 8.49
CA THR A 219 9.72 16.68 8.69
C THR A 219 10.63 17.65 7.95
N HIS A 220 11.94 17.48 8.12
CA HIS A 220 12.96 18.09 7.29
C HIS A 220 13.76 16.98 6.62
N ILE A 221 13.86 17.01 5.30
CA ILE A 221 14.72 16.10 4.53
C ILE A 221 15.87 16.93 3.99
N THR A 222 17.10 16.58 4.37
CA THR A 222 18.31 17.33 3.97
C THR A 222 18.26 18.83 4.29
N GLY A 223 17.56 19.21 5.37
CA GLY A 223 17.40 20.61 5.80
C GLY A 223 16.29 21.38 5.09
N VAL A 224 15.55 20.75 4.18
CA VAL A 224 14.38 21.32 3.49
C VAL A 224 13.11 20.82 4.14
N GLU A 225 12.16 21.73 4.43
CA GLU A 225 10.84 21.35 4.92
C GLU A 225 10.15 20.40 3.95
N SER A 226 9.62 19.31 4.48
CA SER A 226 9.01 18.25 3.68
C SER A 226 7.92 17.52 4.47
N ALA A 227 7.20 16.66 3.77
CA ALA A 227 6.34 15.66 4.39
C ALA A 227 7.08 14.32 4.56
N ARG A 228 6.47 13.42 5.34
CA ARG A 228 6.85 12.01 5.42
C ARG A 228 5.98 11.17 4.50
N VAL A 229 6.45 9.96 4.19
CA VAL A 229 5.71 8.94 3.45
C VAL A 229 5.44 7.75 4.37
N MET A 230 4.19 7.27 4.43
CA MET A 230 3.85 5.98 5.01
C MET A 230 3.55 4.99 3.88
N ILE A 231 4.17 3.82 3.93
CA ILE A 231 3.90 2.74 2.99
C ILE A 231 2.83 1.83 3.59
N VAL A 232 1.75 1.58 2.87
CA VAL A 232 0.69 0.69 3.32
C VAL A 232 0.76 -0.65 2.58
N VAL A 233 0.69 -1.75 3.33
CA VAL A 233 0.65 -3.12 2.81
C VAL A 233 -0.63 -3.82 3.29
N GLY A 234 -1.41 -4.33 2.34
CA GLY A 234 -2.64 -5.05 2.63
C GLY A 234 -2.39 -6.45 3.18
N ARG A 235 -2.85 -6.74 4.40
CA ARG A 235 -2.74 -8.06 5.04
C ARG A 235 -3.61 -9.14 4.41
N GLN A 236 -4.61 -8.77 3.61
CA GLN A 236 -5.50 -9.70 2.92
C GLN A 236 -5.06 -9.96 1.47
N ASN A 237 -3.95 -9.35 1.05
CA ASN A 237 -3.40 -9.50 -0.28
C ASN A 237 -2.59 -10.83 -0.37
N PRO A 238 -2.80 -11.69 -1.37
CA PRO A 238 -2.09 -12.97 -1.50
C PRO A 238 -0.58 -12.82 -1.79
N ASN A 239 -0.15 -11.67 -2.30
CA ASN A 239 1.24 -11.28 -2.50
C ASN A 239 1.86 -10.57 -1.27
N MET A 240 1.18 -10.50 -0.11
CA MET A 240 1.57 -9.65 1.04
C MET A 240 3.05 -9.79 1.40
N SER A 241 3.57 -11.03 1.41
CA SER A 241 4.98 -11.31 1.73
C SER A 241 5.93 -10.60 0.76
N ALA A 242 5.62 -10.59 -0.54
CA ALA A 242 6.39 -9.91 -1.56
C ALA A 242 6.23 -8.38 -1.54
N ASN A 243 5.01 -7.87 -1.37
CA ASN A 243 4.80 -6.42 -1.23
C ASN A 243 5.50 -5.89 0.02
N LEU A 244 5.43 -6.61 1.15
CA LEU A 244 6.13 -6.25 2.39
C LEU A 244 7.65 -6.32 2.24
N ALA A 245 8.18 -7.32 1.53
CA ALA A 245 9.60 -7.41 1.21
C ALA A 245 10.06 -6.19 0.40
N PHE A 246 9.27 -5.79 -0.62
CA PHE A 246 9.55 -4.62 -1.44
C PHE A 246 9.45 -3.31 -0.64
N ALA A 247 8.41 -3.15 0.19
CA ALA A 247 8.27 -2.00 1.08
C ALA A 247 9.47 -1.84 2.03
N LYS A 248 9.98 -2.95 2.59
CA LYS A 248 11.18 -2.95 3.43
C LYS A 248 12.45 -2.57 2.67
N GLN A 249 12.61 -3.02 1.43
CA GLN A 249 13.74 -2.62 0.58
C GLN A 249 13.70 -1.11 0.28
N ILE A 250 12.51 -0.57 -0.01
CA ILE A 250 12.31 0.87 -0.20
C ILE A 250 12.68 1.62 1.08
N LYS A 251 12.17 1.18 2.24
CA LYS A 251 12.49 1.82 3.53
C LYS A 251 13.99 1.77 3.82
N GLU A 252 14.63 0.62 3.64
CA GLU A 252 16.07 0.46 3.84
C GLU A 252 16.87 1.41 2.95
N LYS A 253 16.49 1.55 1.67
CA LYS A 253 17.14 2.50 0.76
C LYS A 253 16.87 3.96 1.16
N ALA A 254 15.63 4.27 1.54
CA ALA A 254 15.24 5.61 1.99
C ALA A 254 15.99 6.03 3.26
N ASP A 255 16.13 5.14 4.23
CA ASP A 255 16.88 5.41 5.46
C ASP A 255 18.37 5.71 5.17
N GLN A 256 18.93 5.18 4.07
CA GLN A 256 20.31 5.46 3.64
C GLN A 256 20.45 6.84 2.98
N ILE A 257 19.49 7.25 2.13
CA ILE A 257 19.63 8.45 1.30
C ILE A 257 18.92 9.68 1.90
N TYR A 258 17.76 9.46 2.53
CA TYR A 258 16.89 10.48 3.11
C TYR A 258 16.33 10.01 4.47
N PRO A 259 17.17 9.94 5.52
CA PRO A 259 16.73 9.58 6.86
C PRO A 259 15.51 10.41 7.30
N GLY A 260 14.47 9.74 7.80
CA GLY A 260 13.23 10.39 8.23
C GLY A 260 12.18 10.62 7.12
N LEU A 261 12.45 10.24 5.86
CA LEU A 261 11.46 10.31 4.78
C LEU A 261 10.31 9.31 5.00
N ILE A 262 10.64 8.04 5.26
CA ILE A 262 9.64 7.01 5.51
C ILE A 262 9.29 7.02 7.00
N ARG A 263 8.07 7.46 7.35
CA ARG A 263 7.62 7.42 8.74
C ARG A 263 7.37 6.00 9.23
N GLY A 264 7.05 5.07 8.33
CA GLY A 264 6.89 3.67 8.65
C GLY A 264 6.16 2.87 7.57
N ILE A 265 5.99 1.58 7.85
CA ILE A 265 5.23 0.62 7.03
C ILE A 265 4.02 0.16 7.85
N PHE A 266 2.82 0.53 7.41
CA PHE A 266 1.56 0.07 8.02
C PHE A 266 1.04 -1.16 7.29
N MET A 267 0.80 -2.24 8.03
CA MET A 267 0.21 -3.47 7.52
C MET A 267 -1.25 -3.50 7.97
N GLY A 268 -2.13 -2.99 7.12
CA GLY A 268 -3.54 -2.80 7.41
C GLY A 268 -4.44 -3.92 6.88
N ARG A 269 -5.66 -4.00 7.40
CA ARG A 269 -6.69 -4.92 6.92
C ARG A 269 -7.26 -4.47 5.57
N GLY A 270 -6.74 -5.05 4.49
CA GLY A 270 -7.27 -4.85 3.12
C GLY A 270 -6.36 -5.50 2.07
N SER A 271 -6.71 -5.33 0.78
CA SER A 271 -5.88 -5.76 -0.35
C SER A 271 -5.27 -4.58 -1.12
N TYR A 272 -5.99 -3.46 -1.22
CA TYR A 272 -5.54 -2.22 -1.88
C TYR A 272 -5.00 -2.43 -3.30
N ASN A 273 -5.61 -3.35 -4.06
CA ASN A 273 -5.19 -3.79 -5.39
C ASN A 273 -3.77 -4.38 -5.50
N GLN A 274 -3.09 -4.62 -4.37
CA GLN A 274 -1.72 -5.13 -4.32
C GLN A 274 -1.61 -6.61 -4.75
N ASP A 275 -2.74 -7.32 -4.78
CA ASP A 275 -2.85 -8.66 -5.36
C ASP A 275 -2.53 -8.70 -6.86
N LEU A 276 -2.61 -7.56 -7.56
CA LEU A 276 -2.31 -7.48 -8.99
C LEU A 276 -0.81 -7.46 -9.33
N SER A 277 0.07 -7.13 -8.38
CA SER A 277 1.52 -7.14 -8.61
C SER A 277 2.31 -7.29 -7.29
N PRO A 278 3.38 -8.11 -7.26
CA PRO A 278 4.22 -8.26 -6.07
C PRO A 278 5.01 -6.99 -5.71
N ARG A 279 5.02 -5.98 -6.60
CA ARG A 279 5.65 -4.67 -6.39
C ARG A 279 4.64 -3.52 -6.57
N ALA A 280 3.38 -3.78 -6.26
CA ALA A 280 2.37 -2.74 -6.07
C ALA A 280 2.34 -2.29 -4.59
N LEU A 281 2.35 -0.99 -4.34
CA LEU A 281 2.27 -0.43 -2.98
C LEU A 281 1.35 0.80 -2.96
N LEU A 282 0.71 1.00 -1.81
CA LEU A 282 -0.02 2.24 -1.51
C LEU A 282 0.90 3.15 -0.70
N LEU A 283 0.92 4.44 -1.06
CA LEU A 283 1.75 5.46 -0.45
C LEU A 283 0.86 6.57 0.10
N GLU A 284 0.91 6.81 1.41
CA GLU A 284 0.36 8.00 2.03
C GLU A 284 1.47 9.06 2.10
N ILE A 285 1.38 10.09 1.25
CA ILE A 285 2.39 11.14 1.15
C ILE A 285 1.88 12.40 1.83
N GLY A 286 2.36 12.65 3.05
CA GLY A 286 1.87 13.75 3.87
C GLY A 286 0.44 13.54 4.34
N THR A 287 -0.20 14.66 4.68
CA THR A 287 -1.59 14.69 5.12
C THR A 287 -2.30 15.92 4.59
N GLN A 288 -3.64 15.88 4.49
CA GLN A 288 -4.48 17.01 4.12
C GLN A 288 -4.23 18.28 4.95
N ARG A 289 -3.63 18.15 6.15
CA ARG A 289 -3.29 19.28 7.04
C ARG A 289 -1.96 19.96 6.69
N LEU A 290 -1.14 19.37 5.83
CA LEU A 290 0.09 19.98 5.29
C LEU A 290 -0.17 20.63 3.93
N SER A 291 0.72 21.53 3.51
CA SER A 291 0.64 22.08 2.16
C SER A 291 1.00 21.03 1.12
N GLU A 292 0.43 21.15 -0.07
CA GLU A 292 0.71 20.27 -1.20
C GLU A 292 2.21 20.28 -1.56
N GLN A 293 2.86 21.44 -1.45
CA GLN A 293 4.30 21.59 -1.72
C GLN A 293 5.16 20.66 -0.84
N LEU A 294 4.81 20.49 0.44
CA LEU A 294 5.56 19.59 1.34
C LEU A 294 5.41 18.13 0.91
N ALA A 295 4.22 17.75 0.45
CA ALA A 295 3.98 16.42 -0.10
C ALA A 295 4.71 16.20 -1.44
N GLN A 296 4.75 17.21 -2.32
CA GLN A 296 5.53 17.17 -3.55
C GLN A 296 7.04 17.03 -3.28
N ASN A 297 7.58 17.72 -2.28
CA ASN A 297 8.97 17.57 -1.85
C ASN A 297 9.27 16.12 -1.43
N ALA A 298 8.39 15.53 -0.61
CA ALA A 298 8.52 14.14 -0.18
C ALA A 298 8.40 13.15 -1.34
N ALA A 299 7.47 13.38 -2.26
CA ALA A 299 7.27 12.58 -3.46
C ALA A 299 8.50 12.63 -4.39
N HIS A 300 9.13 13.79 -4.54
CA HIS A 300 10.39 13.91 -5.27
C HIS A 300 11.50 13.09 -4.62
N CYS A 301 11.70 13.24 -3.31
CA CYS A 301 12.68 12.43 -2.57
C CYS A 301 12.41 10.93 -2.69
N PHE A 302 11.13 10.52 -2.63
CA PHE A 302 10.73 9.13 -2.84
C PHE A 302 11.06 8.63 -4.25
N GLY A 303 10.90 9.48 -5.28
CA GLY A 303 11.34 9.17 -6.64
C GLY A 303 12.83 8.86 -6.72
N ASP A 304 13.68 9.62 -6.04
CA ASP A 304 15.12 9.35 -6.02
C ASP A 304 15.43 8.03 -5.28
N VAL A 305 14.67 7.69 -4.23
CA VAL A 305 14.78 6.38 -3.55
C VAL A 305 14.52 5.25 -4.54
N ILE A 306 13.41 5.31 -5.25
CA ILE A 306 13.05 4.29 -6.24
C ILE A 306 14.10 4.24 -7.35
N ALA A 307 14.55 5.39 -7.85
CA ALA A 307 15.60 5.45 -8.86
C ALA A 307 16.92 4.79 -8.40
N ALA A 308 17.31 4.98 -7.14
CA ALA A 308 18.53 4.39 -6.58
C ALA A 308 18.44 2.87 -6.33
N MET A 309 17.27 2.26 -6.50
CA MET A 309 17.07 0.83 -6.34
C MET A 309 17.24 0.03 -7.65
N PHE A 310 17.04 0.64 -8.84
CA PHE A 310 17.08 -0.04 -10.15
C PHE A 310 18.24 0.44 -11.05
#